data_AF-A0A1R1ATW3-F1
#
_entry.id   AF-A0A1R1ATW3-F1
#
_cell.length_a   1.000
_cell.length_b   1.000
_cell.length_c   1.000
_cell.angle_alpha   90.00
_cell.angle_beta   90.00
_cell.angle_gamma   90.00
#
_symmetry.space_group_name_H-M   'P 1'
#
loop_
_entity.id
_entity.type
_entity.pdbx_description
1 polymer ?
#
loop_
_entity_poly.entity_id
_entity_poly.type
_entity_poly.pdbx_seq_one_letter_code
_entity_poly.pdbx_strand_id
1 'polypeptide(L)'
;MASLKQQLENYAELAVKVGVNVQPGQTVVVMGPIAAADLIRLITLHVYKAGAHNVHVEYNDDQLPKIKYLHAPEEVFSEYPEWKAKSMEESLPVNQLQFL
;
A
#
# COMPACT_ATOMS: atom_id res chain seq x y z
N MET A 1 -8.62 -1.76 29.35
CA MET A 1 -7.72 -1.44 28.22
C MET A 1 -8.29 -2.08 26.96
N ALA A 2 -8.23 -1.42 25.81
CA ALA A 2 -8.70 -2.00 24.55
C ALA A 2 -7.81 -3.18 24.13
N SER A 3 -8.37 -4.17 23.45
CA SER A 3 -7.59 -5.28 22.88
C SER A 3 -6.69 -4.79 21.74
N LEU A 4 -5.58 -5.48 21.47
CA LEU A 4 -4.68 -5.15 20.36
C LEU A 4 -5.44 -5.05 19.02
N LYS A 5 -6.33 -6.01 18.76
CA LYS A 5 -7.18 -6.01 17.55
C LYS A 5 -7.99 -4.72 17.43
N GLN A 6 -8.55 -4.26 18.55
CA GLN A 6 -9.37 -3.05 18.57
C GLN A 6 -8.53 -1.77 18.44
N GLN A 7 -7.30 -1.78 18.93
CA GLN A 7 -6.35 -0.70 18.69
C GLN A 7 -5.95 -0.62 17.21
N LEU A 8 -5.71 -1.77 16.56
CA LEU A 8 -5.40 -1.84 15.13
C LEU A 8 -6.58 -1.39 14.26
N GLU A 9 -7.80 -1.78 14.64
CA GLU A 9 -9.03 -1.31 13.98
C GLU A 9 -9.16 0.22 14.05
N ASN A 10 -9.02 0.79 15.26
CA ASN A 10 -9.11 2.23 15.47
C ASN A 10 -7.99 2.98 14.72
N TYR A 11 -6.78 2.40 14.68
CA TYR A 11 -5.66 2.96 13.94
C TYR A 11 -5.92 2.96 12.43
N ALA A 12 -6.44 1.86 11.89
CA ALA A 12 -6.81 1.77 10.48
C ALA A 12 -7.88 2.81 10.11
N GLU A 13 -8.92 2.96 10.93
CA GLU A 13 -9.96 3.97 10.71
C GLU A 13 -9.37 5.39 10.73
N LEU A 14 -8.50 5.70 11.70
CA LEU A 14 -7.85 6.99 11.82
C LEU A 14 -6.96 7.30 10.62
N ALA A 15 -6.13 6.34 10.19
CA ALA A 15 -5.25 6.48 9.05
C ALA A 15 -6.04 6.81 7.77
N VAL A 16 -7.17 6.12 7.55
CA VAL A 16 -8.00 6.33 6.36
C VAL A 16 -8.76 7.67 6.39
N LYS A 17 -9.40 8.01 7.52
CA LYS A 17 -10.28 9.18 7.59
C LYS A 17 -9.54 10.48 7.86
N VAL A 18 -8.50 10.44 8.69
CA VAL A 18 -7.79 11.64 9.16
C VAL A 18 -6.41 11.74 8.54
N GLY A 19 -5.66 10.64 8.51
CA GLY A 19 -4.30 10.65 7.96
C GLY A 19 -4.31 10.97 6.48
N VAL A 20 -5.02 10.15 5.71
CA VAL A 20 -5.05 10.21 4.26
C VAL A 20 -6.30 10.91 3.74
N ASN A 21 -7.42 10.84 4.48
CA ASN A 21 -8.68 11.51 4.15
C ASN A 21 -9.24 11.06 2.79
N VAL A 22 -9.46 9.75 2.69
CA VAL A 22 -10.03 9.11 1.49
C VAL A 22 -11.40 9.70 1.17
N GLN A 23 -11.54 10.15 -0.07
CA GLN A 23 -12.79 10.67 -0.63
C GLN A 23 -13.52 9.59 -1.43
N PRO A 24 -14.86 9.65 -1.49
CA PRO A 24 -15.64 8.77 -2.35
C PRO A 24 -15.19 8.83 -3.81
N GLY A 25 -15.10 7.66 -4.46
CA GLY A 25 -14.71 7.52 -5.87
C GLY A 25 -13.20 7.54 -6.13
N GLN A 26 -12.35 7.74 -5.12
CA GLN A 26 -10.89 7.72 -5.30
C GLN A 26 -10.33 6.30 -5.44
N THR A 27 -9.24 6.16 -6.20
CA THR A 27 -8.40 4.97 -6.17
C THR A 27 -7.30 5.18 -5.13
N VAL A 28 -7.11 4.20 -4.24
CA VAL A 28 -6.14 4.28 -3.14
C VAL A 28 -5.09 3.18 -3.31
N VAL A 29 -3.83 3.50 -2.99
CA VAL A 29 -2.75 2.52 -2.94
C VAL A 29 -2.34 2.32 -1.48
N VAL A 30 -2.35 1.08 -1.03
CA VAL A 30 -1.88 0.68 0.31
C VAL A 30 -0.60 -0.12 0.13
N MET A 31 0.49 0.34 0.74
CA MET A 31 1.79 -0.30 0.61
C MET A 31 2.31 -0.74 1.98
N GLY A 32 2.84 -1.95 2.10
CA GLY A 32 3.47 -2.34 3.35
C GLY A 32 3.92 -3.79 3.43
N PRO A 33 4.61 -4.17 4.53
CA PRO A 33 5.24 -5.46 4.61
C PRO A 33 4.19 -6.57 4.71
N ILE A 34 4.47 -7.72 4.11
CA ILE A 34 3.59 -8.89 4.20
C ILE A 34 3.37 -9.34 5.66
N ALA A 35 4.34 -9.07 6.54
CA ALA A 35 4.25 -9.31 7.97
C ALA A 35 3.13 -8.49 8.66
N ALA A 36 2.71 -7.36 8.07
CA ALA A 36 1.63 -6.51 8.55
C ALA A 36 0.29 -6.73 7.81
N ALA A 37 0.13 -7.86 7.11
CA ALA A 37 -1.03 -8.14 6.28
C ALA A 37 -2.38 -8.00 7.03
N ASP A 38 -2.43 -8.34 8.32
CA ASP A 38 -3.66 -8.18 9.09
C ASP A 38 -4.07 -6.72 9.24
N LEU A 39 -3.12 -5.82 9.50
CA LEU A 39 -3.40 -4.39 9.56
C LEU A 39 -3.77 -3.85 8.17
N ILE A 40 -3.06 -4.26 7.12
CA ILE A 40 -3.35 -3.84 5.74
C ILE A 40 -4.78 -4.24 5.35
N ARG A 41 -5.25 -5.43 5.72
CA ARG A 41 -6.64 -5.85 5.51
C ARG A 41 -7.64 -4.94 6.22
N LEU A 42 -7.35 -4.52 7.46
CA LEU A 42 -8.20 -3.56 8.18
C LEU A 42 -8.22 -2.20 7.51
N ILE A 43 -7.06 -1.70 7.08
CA ILE A 43 -6.93 -0.44 6.34
C ILE A 43 -7.76 -0.53 5.05
N THR A 44 -7.56 -1.54 4.21
CA THR A 44 -8.32 -1.75 2.97
C THR A 44 -9.82 -1.81 3.23
N LEU A 45 -10.26 -2.48 4.29
CA LEU A 45 -11.68 -2.50 4.69
C LEU A 45 -12.20 -1.09 4.97
N HIS A 46 -11.47 -0.27 5.73
CA HIS A 46 -11.86 1.11 6.03
C HIS A 46 -11.79 2.03 4.82
N VAL A 47 -10.85 1.83 3.91
CA VAL A 47 -10.76 2.56 2.64
C VAL A 47 -12.01 2.35 1.79
N TYR A 48 -12.46 1.09 1.63
CA TYR A 48 -13.71 0.83 0.92
C TYR A 48 -14.94 1.37 1.67
N LYS A 49 -14.97 1.30 3.02
CA LYS A 49 -16.03 1.94 3.82
C LYS A 49 -16.08 3.46 3.64
N ALA A 50 -14.95 4.11 3.33
CA ALA A 50 -14.87 5.54 3.03
C ALA A 50 -15.35 5.88 1.60
N GLY A 51 -15.68 4.87 0.78
CA GLY A 51 -16.27 5.04 -0.55
C GLY A 51 -15.24 5.05 -1.69
N ALA A 52 -14.01 4.61 -1.45
CA ALA A 52 -13.02 4.44 -2.51
C ALA A 52 -13.59 3.59 -3.67
N HIS A 53 -13.27 3.98 -4.90
CA HIS A 53 -13.64 3.24 -6.10
C HIS A 53 -12.84 1.93 -6.21
N ASN A 54 -11.54 2.02 -5.96
CA ASN A 54 -10.63 0.88 -6.07
C ASN A 54 -9.49 0.98 -5.04
N VAL A 55 -8.94 -0.17 -4.65
CA VAL A 55 -7.79 -0.24 -3.75
C VAL A 55 -6.75 -1.17 -4.37
N HIS A 56 -5.55 -0.64 -4.61
CA HIS A 56 -4.39 -1.43 -5.00
C HIS A 56 -3.54 -1.71 -3.76
N VAL A 57 -3.16 -2.97 -3.54
CA VAL A 57 -2.34 -3.37 -2.39
C VAL A 57 -1.01 -3.88 -2.90
N GLU A 58 0.08 -3.23 -2.49
CA GLU A 58 1.44 -3.69 -2.75
C GLU A 58 2.10 -4.19 -1.46
N TYR A 59 2.43 -5.48 -1.44
CA TYR A 59 3.22 -6.04 -0.35
C TYR A 59 4.71 -5.97 -0.65
N ASN A 60 5.51 -5.60 0.35
CA ASN A 60 6.95 -5.86 0.35
C ASN A 60 7.31 -7.03 1.27
N ASP A 61 8.30 -7.81 0.85
CA ASP A 61 8.91 -8.86 1.66
C ASP A 61 10.41 -8.58 1.68
N ASP A 62 10.96 -8.29 2.86
CA ASP A 62 12.35 -7.87 3.02
C ASP A 62 13.36 -8.97 2.64
N GLN A 63 12.94 -10.24 2.61
CA GLN A 63 13.81 -11.33 2.14
C GLN A 63 14.02 -11.29 0.63
N LEU A 64 13.06 -10.82 -0.16
CA LEU A 64 13.17 -10.82 -1.62
C LEU A 64 14.24 -9.83 -2.12
N PRO A 65 14.30 -8.55 -1.66
CA PRO A 65 15.41 -7.65 -1.97
C PRO A 65 16.74 -8.23 -1.52
N LYS A 66 16.82 -8.84 -0.33
CA LYS A 66 18.05 -9.46 0.16
C LYS A 66 18.53 -10.58 -0.78
N ILE A 67 17.64 -11.49 -1.19
CA ILE A 67 17.95 -12.56 -2.14
C ILE A 67 18.44 -11.95 -3.47
N LYS A 68 17.75 -10.91 -3.97
CA LYS A 68 18.17 -10.20 -5.17
C LYS A 68 19.58 -9.61 -5.02
N TYR A 69 19.85 -8.89 -3.93
CA TYR A 69 21.17 -8.31 -3.66
C TYR A 69 22.29 -9.33 -3.55
N LEU A 70 22.00 -10.52 -3.02
CA LEU A 70 23.01 -11.57 -2.82
C LEU A 70 23.27 -12.43 -4.07
N HIS A 71 22.32 -12.51 -4.99
CA HIS A 71 22.36 -13.51 -6.06
C HIS A 71 22.10 -12.98 -7.48
N ALA A 72 21.58 -11.76 -7.64
CA ALA A 72 21.38 -11.17 -8.95
C ALA A 72 22.70 -10.64 -9.53
N PRO A 73 22.88 -10.67 -10.85
CA PRO A 73 24.02 -10.06 -11.51
C PRO A 73 23.96 -8.53 -11.38
N GLU A 74 25.12 -7.87 -11.40
CA GLU A 74 25.26 -6.44 -11.06
C GLU A 74 24.48 -5.53 -12.02
N GLU A 75 24.39 -5.92 -13.30
CA GLU A 75 23.73 -5.17 -14.36
C GLU A 75 22.24 -4.92 -14.04
N VAL A 76 21.59 -5.84 -13.32
CA VAL A 76 20.18 -5.75 -12.93
C VAL A 76 19.91 -4.58 -11.96
N PHE A 77 20.94 -4.03 -11.30
CA PHE A 77 20.80 -2.85 -10.44
C PHE A 77 20.95 -1.53 -11.19
N SER A 78 21.37 -1.56 -12.46
CA SER A 78 21.45 -0.38 -13.32
C SER A 78 20.15 -0.16 -14.12
N GLU A 79 19.24 -1.13 -14.11
CA GLU A 79 17.99 -1.09 -14.85
C GLU A 79 16.78 -1.06 -13.91
N TYR A 80 15.88 -0.09 -14.11
CA TYR A 80 14.57 -0.08 -13.46
C TYR A 80 13.52 -0.66 -14.42
N PRO A 81 12.65 -1.58 -13.97
CA PRO A 81 11.67 -2.20 -14.87
C PRO A 81 10.65 -1.18 -15.41
N GLU A 82 10.64 -0.96 -16.73
CA GLU A 82 9.77 0.04 -17.38
C GLU A 82 8.28 -0.22 -17.12
N TRP A 83 7.84 -1.48 -17.12
CA TRP A 83 6.45 -1.82 -16.82
C TRP A 83 6.00 -1.31 -15.45
N LYS A 84 6.92 -1.22 -14.48
CA LYS A 84 6.61 -0.73 -13.14
C LYS A 84 6.48 0.79 -13.12
N ALA A 85 7.32 1.49 -13.86
CA ALA A 85 7.19 2.94 -14.06
C ALA A 85 5.87 3.27 -14.78
N LYS A 86 5.60 2.59 -15.90
CA LYS A 86 4.39 2.75 -16.69
C LYS A 86 3.13 2.43 -15.91
N SER A 87 3.14 1.35 -15.10
CA SER A 87 2.02 1.03 -14.21
C SER A 87 1.74 2.15 -13.22
N MET A 88 2.77 2.77 -12.64
CA MET A 88 2.61 3.89 -11.70
C MET A 88 2.01 5.13 -12.39
N GLU A 89 2.49 5.44 -13.61
CA GLU A 89 2.01 6.57 -14.40
C GLU A 89 0.57 6.38 -14.90
N GLU A 90 0.22 5.19 -15.38
CA GLU A 90 -1.10 4.91 -15.98
C GLU A 90 -2.20 4.70 -14.94
N SER A 91 -1.86 4.08 -13.80
CA SER A 91 -2.86 3.68 -12.81
C SER A 91 -3.34 4.84 -11.93
N LEU A 92 -2.64 5.98 -11.92
CA LEU A 92 -2.80 7.02 -10.89
C LEU A 92 -2.71 8.44 -11.48
N PRO A 93 -3.84 9.09 -11.83
CA PRO A 93 -3.81 10.51 -12.17
C PRO A 93 -3.33 11.33 -10.97
N VAL A 94 -2.43 12.29 -11.23
CA VAL A 94 -1.70 13.12 -10.23
C VAL A 94 -2.61 13.73 -9.14
N ASN A 95 -3.91 13.90 -9.42
CA ASN A 95 -4.88 14.54 -8.52
C ASN A 95 -5.68 13.55 -7.64
N GLN A 96 -5.43 12.25 -7.72
CA GLN A 96 -6.11 11.21 -6.92
C GLN A 96 -5.20 10.49 -5.92
N LEU A 97 -3.93 10.91 -5.81
CA LEU A 97 -2.90 10.20 -5.06
C LEU A 97 -3.02 10.40 -3.55
N GLN A 98 -3.24 9.29 -2.86
CA GLN A 98 -3.31 9.20 -1.41
C GLN A 98 -2.69 7.86 -0.98
N PHE A 99 -1.55 7.93 -0.29
CA PHE A 99 -0.75 6.78 0.11
C PHE A 99 -0.94 6.47 1.60
N LEU A 100 -1.20 5.21 1.90
CA LEU A 100 -1.28 4.64 3.25
C LEU A 100 -0.09 3.71 3.52
#